data_AF-A0A161R9S6-F1
#
_entry.id   AF-A0A161R9S6-F1
#
_cell.length_a   1.000
_cell.length_b   1.000
_cell.length_c   1.000
_cell.angle_alpha   90.00
_cell.angle_beta   90.00
_cell.angle_gamma   90.00
#
_symmetry.space_group_name_H-M   'P 1'
#
loop_
_entity.id
_entity.type
_entity.pdbx_description
1 polymer ?
#
loop_
_entity_poly.entity_id
_entity_poly.type
_entity_poly.pdbx_seq_one_letter_code
_entity_poly.pdbx_strand_id
1 'polypeptide(L)'
;MKFETKSLIRTALLLALTLIVQSFKMPQLITGSLVNAMLIIAAGTVGMYSGISIGLLTPVIAFFVGILKFPPMIPFIMIGNALYAWIFSSQKNIIFGISLASVVKYLWFLISVKYILKSLSIKVPALVVQTFTLPQLFTAFLGGIIGSTIILLLKKIKD
;
A
#
# COMPACT_ATOMS: atom_id res chain seq x y z
N MET A 1 -10.69 -18.24 9.73
CA MET A 1 -10.59 -17.83 8.31
C MET A 1 -10.69 -19.09 7.47
N LYS A 2 -11.80 -19.34 6.75
CA LYS A 2 -11.79 -20.39 5.71
C LYS A 2 -11.10 -19.76 4.49
N PHE A 3 -9.83 -20.08 4.27
CA PHE A 3 -9.16 -19.72 3.03
C PHE A 3 -9.78 -20.54 1.91
N GLU A 4 -10.83 -20.02 1.29
CA GLU A 4 -11.33 -20.62 0.06
C GLU A 4 -10.27 -20.45 -1.02
N THR A 5 -9.96 -21.53 -1.74
CA THR A 5 -8.94 -21.58 -2.81
C THR A 5 -9.07 -20.41 -3.78
N LYS A 6 -10.30 -19.97 -4.06
CA LYS A 6 -10.63 -18.82 -4.92
C LYS A 6 -10.09 -17.48 -4.38
N SER A 7 -10.17 -17.25 -3.08
CA SER A 7 -9.67 -16.03 -2.43
C SER A 7 -8.14 -15.97 -2.46
N LEU A 8 -7.50 -17.12 -2.25
CA LEU A 8 -6.04 -17.24 -2.34
C LEU A 8 -5.54 -16.93 -3.77
N ILE A 9 -6.15 -17.55 -4.78
CA ILE A 9 -5.78 -17.32 -6.19
C ILE A 9 -5.96 -15.84 -6.56
N ARG A 10 -7.08 -15.22 -6.19
CA ARG A 10 -7.32 -13.79 -6.46
C ARG A 10 -6.28 -12.89 -5.78
N THR A 11 -5.94 -13.19 -4.53
CA THR A 11 -4.89 -12.45 -3.79
C THR A 11 -3.53 -12.60 -4.46
N ALA A 12 -3.18 -13.81 -4.90
CA ALA A 12 -1.92 -14.06 -5.60
C ALA A 12 -1.84 -13.32 -6.95
N LEU A 13 -2.94 -13.30 -7.72
CA LEU A 13 -3.00 -12.53 -8.98
C LEU A 13 -2.87 -11.03 -8.74
N LEU A 14 -3.57 -10.47 -7.74
CA LEU A 14 -3.45 -9.06 -7.39
C LEU A 14 -2.05 -8.72 -6.87
N LEU A 15 -1.42 -9.61 -6.10
CA LEU A 15 -0.02 -9.47 -5.70
C LEU A 15 0.88 -9.42 -6.94
N ALA A 16 0.75 -10.37 -7.86
CA ALA A 16 1.54 -10.41 -9.09
C ALA A 16 1.39 -9.12 -9.93
N LEU A 17 0.16 -8.63 -10.09
CA LEU A 17 -0.10 -7.35 -10.76
C LEU A 17 0.57 -6.18 -10.03
N THR A 18 0.52 -6.15 -8.70
CA THR A 18 1.20 -5.12 -7.89
C THR A 18 2.71 -5.16 -8.12
N LEU A 19 3.30 -6.35 -8.20
CA LEU A 19 4.72 -6.56 -8.47
C LEU A 19 5.13 -6.12 -9.88
N ILE A 20 4.27 -6.35 -10.88
CA ILE A 20 4.48 -5.86 -12.25
C ILE A 20 4.49 -4.33 -12.27
N VAL A 21 3.51 -3.69 -11.62
CA VAL A 21 3.41 -2.22 -11.51
C VAL A 21 4.68 -1.61 -10.92
N GLN A 22 5.19 -2.15 -9.82
CA GLN A 22 6.42 -1.63 -9.20
C GLN A 22 7.69 -1.90 -10.04
N SER A 23 7.68 -2.94 -10.88
CA SER A 23 8.83 -3.31 -11.71
C SER A 23 9.11 -2.32 -12.85
N PHE A 24 8.11 -1.54 -13.27
CA PHE A 24 8.29 -0.46 -14.25
C PHE A 24 9.12 0.72 -13.75
N LYS A 25 9.41 0.82 -12.44
CA LYS A 25 10.28 1.86 -11.83
C LYS A 25 9.92 3.30 -12.26
N MET A 26 8.62 3.57 -12.41
CA MET A 26 8.09 4.89 -12.74
C MET A 26 8.33 5.89 -11.60
N PRO A 27 8.12 7.20 -11.83
CA PRO A 27 8.14 8.20 -10.76
C PRO A 27 7.29 7.79 -9.56
N GLN A 28 7.76 8.12 -8.35
CA GLN A 28 7.12 7.70 -7.09
C GLN A 28 5.63 8.03 -7.03
N LEU A 29 5.23 9.17 -7.57
CA LEU A 29 3.82 9.58 -7.60
C LEU A 29 2.95 8.60 -8.38
N ILE A 30 3.47 8.01 -9.46
CA ILE A 30 2.75 7.03 -10.28
C ILE A 30 2.81 5.65 -9.63
N THR A 31 4.01 5.13 -9.38
CA THR A 31 4.19 3.79 -8.80
C THR A 31 3.51 3.67 -7.45
N GLY A 32 3.70 4.66 -6.56
CA GLY A 32 3.09 4.67 -5.23
C GLY A 32 1.56 4.72 -5.31
N SER A 33 0.99 5.52 -6.21
CA SER A 33 -0.48 5.58 -6.37
C SER A 33 -1.05 4.26 -6.84
N LEU A 34 -0.42 3.62 -7.83
CA LEU A 34 -0.89 2.34 -8.35
C LEU A 34 -0.74 1.20 -7.33
N VAL A 35 0.37 1.15 -6.58
CA VAL A 35 0.52 0.15 -5.50
C VAL A 35 -0.56 0.35 -4.43
N ASN A 36 -0.82 1.58 -3.99
CA ASN A 36 -1.91 1.87 -3.05
C ASN A 36 -3.29 1.49 -3.62
N ALA A 37 -3.53 1.74 -4.89
CA ALA A 37 -4.76 1.31 -5.57
C ALA A 37 -4.93 -0.21 -5.51
N MET A 38 -3.85 -0.98 -5.75
CA MET A 38 -3.90 -2.44 -5.67
C MET A 38 -4.22 -2.95 -4.26
N LEU A 39 -3.70 -2.30 -3.21
CA LEU A 39 -4.05 -2.65 -1.82
C LEU A 39 -5.54 -2.46 -1.55
N ILE A 40 -6.11 -1.35 -2.06
CA ILE A 40 -7.52 -1.00 -1.90
C ILE A 40 -8.40 -1.96 -2.69
N ILE A 41 -8.05 -2.25 -3.95
CA ILE A 41 -8.75 -3.21 -4.80
C ILE A 41 -8.77 -4.59 -4.13
N ALA A 42 -7.64 -5.07 -3.62
CA ALA A 42 -7.57 -6.35 -2.92
C ALA A 42 -8.43 -6.37 -1.66
N ALA A 43 -8.33 -5.33 -0.82
CA ALA A 43 -9.13 -5.17 0.37
C ALA A 43 -10.64 -5.14 0.08
N GLY A 44 -11.06 -4.41 -0.96
CA GLY A 44 -12.47 -4.18 -1.30
C GLY A 44 -13.12 -5.27 -2.17
N THR A 45 -12.36 -6.07 -2.90
CA THR A 45 -12.90 -7.11 -3.81
C THR A 45 -12.72 -8.54 -3.29
N VAL A 46 -11.64 -8.80 -2.55
CA VAL A 46 -11.33 -10.13 -2.00
C VAL A 46 -11.54 -10.14 -0.49
N GLY A 47 -11.16 -9.05 0.19
CA GLY A 47 -11.38 -8.84 1.61
C GLY A 47 -10.16 -8.21 2.29
N MET A 48 -10.37 -7.63 3.47
CA MET A 48 -9.35 -6.92 4.25
C MET A 48 -8.01 -7.65 4.35
N TYR A 49 -8.03 -8.95 4.68
CA TYR A 49 -6.81 -9.75 4.82
C TYR A 49 -6.02 -9.89 3.52
N SER A 50 -6.68 -9.86 2.35
CA SER A 50 -6.01 -9.88 1.05
C SER A 50 -5.16 -8.62 0.86
N GLY A 51 -5.72 -7.44 1.13
CA GLY A 51 -5.00 -6.16 1.06
C GLY A 51 -3.83 -6.10 2.05
N ILE A 52 -4.03 -6.60 3.27
CA ILE A 52 -2.95 -6.70 4.28
C ILE A 52 -1.85 -7.63 3.80
N SER A 53 -2.17 -8.84 3.33
CA SER A 53 -1.17 -9.79 2.83
C SER A 53 -0.32 -9.21 1.70
N ILE A 54 -0.95 -8.52 0.72
CA ILE A 54 -0.21 -7.83 -0.34
C ILE A 54 0.67 -6.71 0.24
N GLY A 55 0.13 -5.94 1.19
CA GLY A 55 0.86 -4.86 1.85
C GLY A 55 2.12 -5.33 2.59
N LEU A 56 2.07 -6.52 3.19
CA LEU A 56 3.18 -7.15 3.89
C LEU A 56 4.22 -7.75 2.92
N LEU A 57 3.76 -8.38 1.83
CA LEU A 57 4.66 -9.10 0.91
C LEU A 57 5.36 -8.19 -0.10
N THR A 58 4.69 -7.13 -0.56
CA THR A 58 5.22 -6.22 -1.59
C THR A 58 6.61 -5.63 -1.28
N PRO A 59 6.91 -5.07 -0.09
CA PRO A 59 8.24 -4.52 0.19
C PRO A 59 9.33 -5.59 0.30
N VAL A 60 8.99 -6.79 0.79
CA VAL A 60 9.93 -7.92 0.88
C VAL A 60 10.35 -8.36 -0.52
N ILE A 61 9.37 -8.55 -1.40
CA ILE A 61 9.65 -8.94 -2.79
C ILE A 61 10.37 -7.80 -3.53
N ALA A 62 9.96 -6.54 -3.32
CA ALA A 62 10.63 -5.37 -3.90
C ALA A 62 12.12 -5.28 -3.55
N PHE A 63 12.50 -5.73 -2.34
CA PHE A 63 13.89 -5.82 -1.93
C PHE A 63 14.63 -6.92 -2.71
N PHE A 64 14.08 -8.13 -2.80
CA PHE A 64 14.72 -9.24 -3.52
C PHE A 64 14.89 -8.96 -5.02
N VAL A 65 13.96 -8.22 -5.65
CA VAL A 65 14.07 -7.83 -7.06
C VAL A 65 14.89 -6.54 -7.29
N GLY A 66 15.49 -5.99 -6.22
CA GLY A 66 16.40 -4.84 -6.31
C GLY A 66 15.72 -3.48 -6.57
N ILE A 67 14.40 -3.36 -6.34
CA ILE A 67 13.67 -2.09 -6.43
C ILE A 67 13.88 -1.26 -5.15
N LEU A 68 13.76 -1.91 -3.98
CA LEU A 68 13.93 -1.25 -2.69
C LEU A 68 15.41 -1.27 -2.27
N LYS A 69 16.06 -0.10 -2.28
CA LYS A 69 17.50 0.05 -2.00
C LYS A 69 17.86 0.29 -0.54
N PHE A 70 16.86 0.44 0.34
CA PHE A 70 17.06 0.73 1.76
C PHE A 70 16.30 -0.26 2.65
N PRO A 71 16.90 -1.43 2.96
CA PRO A 71 16.25 -2.52 3.69
C PRO A 71 15.64 -2.16 5.05
N PRO A 72 16.24 -1.26 5.86
CA PRO A 72 15.63 -0.86 7.14
C PRO A 72 14.21 -0.30 7.01
N MET A 73 13.80 0.15 5.81
CA MET A 73 12.46 0.65 5.56
C MET A 73 11.40 -0.44 5.40
N ILE A 74 11.79 -1.69 5.11
CA ILE A 74 10.88 -2.83 4.87
C ILE A 74 9.81 -2.95 5.96
N PRO A 75 10.14 -3.10 7.27
CA PRO A 75 9.11 -3.28 8.30
C PRO A 75 8.16 -2.07 8.40
N PHE A 76 8.64 -0.86 8.16
CA PHE A 76 7.82 0.34 8.18
C PHE A 76 6.87 0.41 6.98
N ILE A 77 7.30 -0.04 5.79
CA ILE A 77 6.44 -0.15 4.61
C ILE A 77 5.36 -1.20 4.83
N MET A 78 5.74 -2.36 5.39
CA MET A 78 4.80 -3.43 5.73
C MET A 78 3.69 -2.91 6.64
N ILE A 79 4.05 -2.23 7.73
CA ILE A 79 3.09 -1.66 8.68
C ILE A 79 2.25 -0.58 8.00
N GLY A 80 2.86 0.36 7.27
CA GLY A 80 2.13 1.43 6.60
C GLY A 80 1.13 0.92 5.56
N ASN A 81 1.47 -0.12 4.80
CA ASN A 81 0.58 -0.76 3.84
C ASN A 81 -0.55 -1.55 4.54
N ALA A 82 -0.22 -2.28 5.61
CA ALA A 82 -1.21 -3.02 6.39
C ALA A 82 -2.21 -2.08 7.07
N LEU A 83 -1.74 -0.99 7.70
CA LEU A 83 -2.58 0.06 8.28
C LEU A 83 -3.51 0.66 7.23
N TYR A 84 -2.99 0.97 6.05
CA TYR A 84 -3.77 1.55 4.97
C TYR A 84 -4.93 0.63 4.53
N ALA A 85 -4.63 -0.65 4.27
CA ALA A 85 -5.65 -1.64 3.88
C ALA A 85 -6.66 -1.92 5.00
N TRP A 86 -6.19 -2.00 6.25
CA TRP A 86 -7.03 -2.23 7.42
C TRP A 86 -8.00 -1.07 7.66
N ILE A 87 -7.48 0.15 7.79
CA ILE A 87 -8.28 1.35 8.09
C ILE A 87 -9.34 1.55 7.01
N PHE A 88 -8.97 1.46 5.74
CA PHE A 88 -9.93 1.55 4.63
C PHE A 88 -11.05 0.52 4.78
N SER A 89 -10.71 -0.75 5.04
CA SER A 89 -11.68 -1.84 5.16
C SER A 89 -12.59 -1.71 6.39
N SER A 90 -12.13 -1.02 7.44
CA SER A 90 -12.91 -0.80 8.67
C SER A 90 -13.90 0.36 8.56
N GLN A 91 -13.88 1.16 7.49
CA GLN A 91 -14.82 2.27 7.31
C GLN A 91 -15.97 1.88 6.38
N LYS A 92 -17.19 2.32 6.72
CA LYS A 92 -18.38 2.16 5.86
C LYS A 92 -18.42 3.16 4.71
N ASN A 93 -17.93 4.38 4.96
CA ASN A 93 -17.89 5.45 3.96
C ASN A 93 -16.54 5.42 3.23
N ILE A 94 -16.59 5.22 1.91
CA ILE A 94 -15.39 5.09 1.05
C ILE A 94 -14.52 6.35 1.12
N ILE A 95 -15.13 7.54 1.02
CA ILE A 95 -14.39 8.82 1.02
C ILE A 95 -13.68 9.02 2.35
N PHE A 96 -14.39 8.79 3.47
CA PHE A 96 -13.81 8.88 4.79
C PHE A 96 -12.71 7.82 5.00
N GLY A 97 -12.93 6.60 4.52
CA GLY A 97 -11.94 5.52 4.55
C GLY A 97 -10.65 5.86 3.83
N ILE A 98 -10.72 6.41 2.61
CA ILE A 98 -9.56 6.85 1.83
C ILE A 98 -8.81 7.95 2.59
N SER A 99 -9.52 9.00 3.01
CA SER A 99 -8.90 10.16 3.67
C SER A 99 -8.21 9.76 4.96
N LEU A 100 -8.89 9.01 5.83
CA LEU A 100 -8.35 8.56 7.11
C LEU A 100 -7.15 7.62 6.91
N ALA A 101 -7.27 6.62 6.05
CA ALA A 101 -6.19 5.68 5.79
C ALA A 101 -4.95 6.38 5.21
N SER A 102 -5.14 7.35 4.31
CA SER A 102 -4.05 8.10 3.67
C SER A 102 -3.31 8.98 4.68
N VAL A 103 -4.05 9.69 5.55
CA VAL A 103 -3.46 10.52 6.60
C VAL A 103 -2.69 9.67 7.60
N VAL A 104 -3.27 8.57 8.08
CA VAL A 104 -2.59 7.69 9.05
C VAL A 104 -1.34 7.07 8.44
N LYS A 105 -1.39 6.60 7.18
CA LYS A 105 -0.22 6.06 6.48
C LYS A 105 0.89 7.11 6.33
N TYR A 106 0.53 8.34 5.95
CA TYR A 106 1.46 9.45 5.86
C TYR A 106 2.12 9.75 7.20
N LEU A 107 1.34 9.88 8.27
CA LEU A 107 1.85 10.15 9.61
C LEU A 107 2.78 9.03 10.09
N TRP A 108 2.40 7.77 9.85
CA TRP A 108 3.25 6.63 10.15
C TRP A 108 4.62 6.74 9.48
N PHE A 109 4.66 7.02 8.18
CA PHE A 109 5.93 7.16 7.47
C PHE A 109 6.74 8.38 7.90
N LEU A 110 6.08 9.53 8.06
CA LEU A 110 6.68 10.76 8.57
C LEU A 110 7.38 10.51 9.91
N ILE A 111 6.68 9.84 10.84
CA ILE A 111 7.21 9.52 12.15
C ILE A 111 8.38 8.53 12.05
N SER A 112 8.22 7.52 11.19
CA SER A 112 9.22 6.46 10.99
C SER A 112 10.56 7.02 10.51
N VAL A 113 10.55 7.85 9.46
CA VAL A 113 11.80 8.34 8.84
C VAL A 113 12.43 9.51 9.57
N LYS A 114 11.64 10.36 10.25
CA LYS A 114 12.17 11.52 10.98
C LYS A 114 12.58 11.22 12.41
N TYR A 115 11.87 10.30 13.08
CA TYR A 115 12.07 10.05 14.51
C TYR A 115 12.50 8.62 14.80
N ILE A 116 11.75 7.59 14.37
CA ILE A 116 12.02 6.20 14.82
C ILE A 116 13.37 5.71 14.31
N LEU A 117 13.60 5.75 12.99
CA LEU A 117 14.86 5.26 12.40
C LEU A 117 16.06 6.07 12.91
N LYS A 118 15.89 7.38 13.11
CA LYS A 118 16.93 8.25 13.66
C LYS A 118 17.25 7.89 15.13
N SER A 119 16.23 7.60 15.93
CA SER A 119 16.39 7.16 17.33
C SER A 119 17.14 5.82 17.42
N LEU A 120 16.95 4.94 16.45
CA LEU A 120 17.68 3.68 16.31
C LEU A 120 19.11 3.84 15.76
N SER A 121 19.63 5.06 15.67
CA SER A 121 20.94 5.38 15.08
C SER A 121 21.13 4.94 13.62
N ILE A 122 20.02 4.74 12.89
CA ILE A 122 20.04 4.39 11.48
C ILE A 122 20.12 5.67 10.65
N LYS A 123 21.21 5.83 9.88
CA LYS A 123 21.37 6.95 8.94
C LYS A 123 20.44 6.78 7.74
N VAL A 124 19.34 7.53 7.73
CA VAL A 124 18.36 7.51 6.64
C VAL A 124 18.83 8.44 5.51
N PRO A 125 18.97 7.94 4.26
CA PRO A 125 19.31 8.78 3.12
C PRO A 125 18.26 9.88 2.87
N ALA A 126 18.70 11.08 2.48
CA ALA A 126 17.79 12.21 2.21
C ALA A 126 16.70 11.86 1.18
N LEU A 127 17.04 11.09 0.14
CA LEU A 127 16.09 10.62 -0.87
C LEU A 127 14.97 9.74 -0.28
N VAL A 128 15.28 8.90 0.72
CA VAL A 128 14.29 8.08 1.42
C VAL A 128 13.36 8.97 2.23
N VAL A 129 13.89 9.95 2.97
CA VAL A 129 13.06 10.91 3.72
C VAL A 129 12.12 11.66 2.79
N GLN A 130 12.60 12.15 1.65
CA GLN A 130 11.77 12.87 0.68
C GLN A 130 10.67 11.96 0.09
N THR A 131 11.01 10.71 -0.23
CA THR A 131 10.08 9.72 -0.82
C THR A 131 8.99 9.27 0.15
N PHE A 132 9.32 9.17 1.44
CA PHE A 132 8.44 8.65 2.49
C PHE A 132 7.77 9.74 3.34
N THR A 133 7.77 10.99 2.89
CA THR A 133 7.05 12.08 3.58
C THR A 133 5.85 12.53 2.76
N LEU A 134 5.80 13.79 2.33
CA LEU A 134 4.62 14.37 1.70
C LEU A 134 4.12 13.60 0.45
N PRO A 135 5.00 13.03 -0.41
CA PRO A 135 4.55 12.19 -1.52
C PRO A 135 3.70 10.98 -1.11
N GLN A 136 3.86 10.45 0.11
CA GLN A 136 3.06 9.33 0.60
C GLN A 136 1.60 9.71 0.82
N LEU A 137 1.33 10.96 1.21
CA LEU A 137 -0.05 11.43 1.37
C LEU A 137 -0.76 11.48 0.01
N PHE A 138 -0.11 12.08 -0.99
CA PHE A 138 -0.67 12.18 -2.35
C PHE A 138 -0.84 10.82 -3.00
N THR A 139 0.17 9.96 -2.92
CA THR A 139 0.09 8.61 -3.51
C THR A 139 -0.97 7.74 -2.83
N ALA A 140 -1.10 7.80 -1.51
CA ALA A 140 -2.14 7.07 -0.80
C ALA A 140 -3.53 7.59 -1.14
N PHE A 141 -3.70 8.91 -1.26
CA PHE A 141 -4.97 9.50 -1.60
C PHE A 141 -5.39 9.18 -3.05
N LEU A 142 -4.50 9.40 -4.01
CA LEU A 142 -4.74 9.08 -5.43
C LEU A 142 -4.96 7.59 -5.64
N GLY A 143 -4.14 6.74 -5.00
CA GLY A 143 -4.35 5.29 -5.05
C GLY A 143 -5.69 4.87 -4.48
N GLY A 144 -6.13 5.50 -3.39
CA GLY A 144 -7.44 5.27 -2.78
C GLY A 144 -8.60 5.62 -3.70
N ILE A 145 -8.51 6.76 -4.39
CA ILE A 145 -9.48 7.17 -5.41
C ILE A 145 -9.51 6.15 -6.55
N ILE A 146 -8.35 5.88 -7.17
CA ILE A 146 -8.25 4.95 -8.31
C ILE A 146 -8.80 3.57 -7.94
N GLY A 147 -8.36 3.02 -6.80
CA GLY A 147 -8.79 1.70 -6.35
C GLY A 147 -10.28 1.63 -6.05
N SER A 148 -10.82 2.66 -5.40
CA SER A 148 -12.26 2.72 -5.08
C SER A 148 -13.12 2.89 -6.32
N THR A 149 -12.70 3.70 -7.29
CA THR A 149 -13.39 3.81 -8.58
C THR A 149 -13.46 2.47 -9.29
N ILE A 150 -12.35 1.71 -9.33
CA ILE A 150 -12.32 0.37 -9.92
C ILE A 150 -13.27 -0.59 -9.17
N ILE A 151 -13.30 -0.56 -7.84
CA ILE A 151 -14.23 -1.37 -7.03
C ILE A 151 -15.68 -1.06 -7.42
N LEU A 152 -16.05 0.21 -7.54
CA LEU A 152 -17.40 0.63 -7.90
C LEU A 152 -17.78 0.18 -9.32
N LEU A 153 -16.87 0.28 -10.28
CA LEU A 153 -17.07 -0.20 -11.65
C LEU A 153 -17.28 -1.72 -11.69
N LEU A 154 -16.48 -2.48 -10.94
CA LEU A 154 -16.60 -3.93 -10.88
C LEU A 154 -17.92 -4.40 -10.24
N LYS A 155 -18.44 -3.65 -9.27
CA LYS A 155 -19.77 -3.93 -8.70
C LYS A 155 -20.87 -3.73 -9.74
N LYS A 156 -20.81 -2.63 -10.48
CA LYS A 156 -21.81 -2.30 -11.52
C LYS A 156 -21.88 -3.33 -12.67
N ILE A 157 -20.77 -3.99 -13.01
CA ILE A 157 -20.75 -5.02 -14.08
C ILE A 157 -21.41 -6.33 -13.62
N LYS A 158 -21.47 -6.57 -12.31
CA LYS A 158 -22.01 -7.80 -11.73
C LYS A 158 -23.53 -7.73 -11.51
N ASP A 159 -24.09 -6.52 -11.49
CA ASP A 159 -25.51 -6.22 -11.41
C ASP A 159 -26.12 -6.11 -12.83
#